data_AF-A0A958P5R9-F1
#
_entry.id   AF-A0A958P5R9-F1
#
_cell.length_a   1.000
_cell.length_b   1.000
_cell.length_c   1.000
_cell.angle_alpha   90.00
_cell.angle_beta   90.00
_cell.angle_gamma   90.00
#
_symmetry.space_group_name_H-M   'P 1'
#
loop_
_entity.id
_entity.type
_entity.pdbx_description
1 polymer ?
#
loop_
_entity_poly.entity_id
_entity_poly.type
_entity_poly.pdbx_seq_one_letter_code
_entity_poly.pdbx_strand_id
1 'polypeptide(L)'
;KELIDGCTILGMFERLPSITEKNIYIPEDSSLICYTDGVTEQNNALGQEFGINHLKKAILKSKDLKINKTVDFIIEELNSFKKEAEYADDIALLGLRFK
;
A
#
# COMPACT_ATOMS: atom_id res chain seq x y z
N LYS A 1 -4.26 8.69 -7.58
CA LYS A 1 -5.36 9.08 -6.66
C LYS A 1 -5.28 8.16 -5.44
N GLU A 2 -5.46 8.69 -4.23
CA GLU A 2 -5.50 7.89 -3.01
C GLU A 2 -6.96 7.68 -2.59
N LEU A 3 -7.27 6.50 -2.06
CA LEU A 3 -8.60 6.12 -1.58
C LEU A 3 -8.48 5.82 -0.09
N ILE A 4 -8.98 6.73 0.76
CA ILE A 4 -8.82 6.68 2.22
C ILE A 4 -10.16 6.53 2.97
N ASP A 5 -11.26 6.47 2.22
CA ASP A 5 -12.59 6.29 2.79
C ASP A 5 -12.71 4.85 3.33
N GLY A 6 -13.31 4.66 4.50
CA GLY A 6 -13.39 3.35 5.15
C GLY A 6 -14.37 3.30 6.31
N CYS A 7 -14.07 2.44 7.27
CA CYS A 7 -14.86 2.26 8.50
C CYS A 7 -13.92 2.00 9.69
N THR A 8 -14.48 1.83 10.88
CA THR A 8 -13.72 1.40 12.06
C THR A 8 -13.21 -0.05 11.93
N ILE A 9 -12.41 -0.51 12.89
CA ILE A 9 -11.87 -1.88 12.91
C ILE A 9 -13.02 -2.89 12.86
N LEU A 10 -12.99 -3.77 11.85
CA LEU A 10 -13.97 -4.84 11.68
C LEU A 10 -13.84 -5.88 12.81
N GLY A 11 -14.97 -6.32 13.36
CA GLY A 11 -15.00 -7.33 14.44
C GLY A 11 -14.81 -6.78 15.86
N MET A 12 -14.51 -5.48 16.03
CA MET A 12 -14.41 -4.86 17.37
C MET A 12 -15.79 -4.60 18.02
N PHE A 13 -16.84 -4.46 17.21
CA PHE A 13 -18.21 -4.22 17.64
C PHE A 13 -19.15 -5.27 17.05
N GLU A 14 -20.19 -5.67 17.80
CA GLU A 14 -21.24 -6.56 17.25
C GLU A 14 -21.96 -5.94 16.05
N ARG A 15 -22.13 -4.61 16.04
CA ARG A 15 -22.65 -3.85 14.91
C ARG A 15 -21.70 -2.70 14.61
N LEU A 16 -21.32 -2.59 13.35
CA LEU A 16 -20.46 -1.50 12.89
C LEU A 16 -21.21 -0.16 13.00
N PRO A 17 -20.61 0.87 13.60
CA PRO A 17 -21.26 2.17 13.76
C PRO A 17 -21.60 2.84 12.43
N SER A 18 -20.69 2.75 11.46
CA SER A 18 -20.88 3.28 10.10
C SER A 18 -19.91 2.61 9.13
N ILE A 19 -20.30 2.54 7.85
CA ILE A 19 -19.46 2.11 6.73
C ILE A 19 -19.63 3.13 5.61
N THR A 20 -18.52 3.59 5.03
CA THR A 20 -18.53 4.48 3.87
C THR A 20 -18.30 3.65 2.61
N GLU A 21 -19.26 3.69 1.68
CA GLU A 21 -19.14 3.08 0.36
C GLU A 21 -18.93 4.16 -0.70
N LYS A 22 -18.11 3.87 -1.71
CA LYS A 22 -17.88 4.78 -2.82
C LYS A 22 -17.68 4.02 -4.12
N ASN A 23 -18.33 4.51 -5.16
CA ASN A 23 -18.13 4.04 -6.52
C ASN A 23 -17.17 4.98 -7.23
N ILE A 24 -16.19 4.40 -7.93
CA ILE A 24 -15.24 5.14 -8.75
C ILE A 24 -15.19 4.53 -10.14
N TYR A 25 -15.19 5.38 -11.17
CA TYR A 25 -14.86 4.94 -12.52
C TYR A 25 -13.34 4.76 -12.63
N ILE A 26 -12.91 3.60 -13.12
CA ILE A 26 -11.50 3.29 -13.35
C ILE A 26 -11.26 3.34 -14.86
N PRO A 27 -10.47 4.30 -15.37
CA PRO A 27 -10.10 4.36 -16.78
C PRO A 27 -9.29 3.13 -17.22
N GLU A 28 -9.30 2.85 -18.52
CA GLU A 28 -8.37 1.90 -19.14
C GLU A 28 -6.91 2.21 -18.78
N ASP A 29 -6.07 1.19 -18.79
CA ASP A 29 -4.64 1.22 -18.42
C ASP A 29 -4.32 1.68 -16.98
N SER A 30 -5.33 1.80 -16.12
CA SER A 30 -5.15 2.14 -14.71
C SER A 30 -4.56 0.97 -13.89
N SER A 31 -3.85 1.31 -12.82
CA SER A 31 -3.44 0.35 -11.79
C SER A 31 -4.06 0.68 -10.44
N LEU A 32 -4.46 -0.36 -9.69
CA LEU A 32 -4.86 -0.28 -8.29
C LEU A 32 -3.83 -1.04 -7.45
N ILE A 33 -3.29 -0.35 -6.44
CA ILE A 33 -2.37 -0.93 -5.46
C ILE A 33 -3.05 -0.87 -4.10
N CYS A 34 -3.19 -2.02 -3.44
CA CYS A 34 -3.69 -2.17 -2.08
C CYS A 34 -2.55 -2.68 -1.19
N TYR A 35 -2.51 -2.24 0.06
CA TYR A 35 -1.44 -2.55 1.00
C TYR A 35 -1.96 -2.61 2.44
N THR A 36 -1.27 -3.36 3.30
CA THR A 36 -1.43 -3.30 4.76
C THR A 36 -0.51 -2.23 5.36
N ASP A 37 -0.86 -1.75 6.55
CA ASP A 37 -0.07 -0.81 7.36
C ASP A 37 1.37 -1.27 7.59
N GLY A 38 1.64 -2.58 7.70
CA GLY A 38 2.99 -3.14 7.76
C GLY A 38 3.95 -2.64 6.65
N VAL A 39 3.45 -2.21 5.49
CA VAL A 39 4.26 -1.54 4.46
C VAL A 39 4.69 -0.13 4.88
N THR A 40 3.74 0.66 5.39
CA THR A 40 3.97 2.07 5.71
C THR A 40 4.63 2.26 7.07
N GLU A 41 4.34 1.40 8.04
CA GLU A 41 4.86 1.48 9.41
C GLU A 41 6.23 0.81 9.55
N GLN A 42 6.74 0.18 8.48
CA GLN A 42 8.08 -0.39 8.48
C GLN A 42 9.14 0.68 8.76
N ASN A 43 9.89 0.48 9.83
CA ASN A 43 10.97 1.36 10.23
C ASN A 43 12.29 1.01 9.54
N ASN A 44 13.12 2.01 9.31
CA ASN A 44 14.55 1.83 9.03
C ASN A 44 15.35 1.75 10.34
N ALA A 45 16.67 1.55 10.23
CA ALA A 45 17.57 1.45 11.39
C ALA A 45 17.63 2.73 12.27
N LEU A 46 17.10 3.86 11.80
CA LEU A 46 17.00 5.11 12.56
C LEU A 46 15.61 5.28 13.21
N GLY A 47 14.73 4.28 13.12
CA GLY A 47 13.36 4.35 13.62
C GLY A 47 12.46 5.29 12.82
N GLN A 48 12.78 5.54 11.54
CA GLN A 48 11.93 6.33 10.65
C GLN A 48 11.06 5.39 9.82
N GLU A 49 9.76 5.66 9.79
CA GLU A 49 8.78 4.92 8.99
C GLU A 49 8.98 5.13 7.49
N PHE A 50 8.74 4.08 6.71
CA PHE A 50 8.70 4.17 5.24
C PHE A 50 7.63 5.16 4.80
N GLY A 51 6.44 5.06 5.40
CA GLY A 51 5.35 5.99 5.23
C GLY A 51 4.76 6.05 3.82
N ILE A 52 3.62 6.74 3.73
CA ILE A 52 2.85 6.85 2.47
C ILE A 52 3.60 7.56 1.35
N ASN A 53 4.51 8.48 1.70
CA ASN A 53 5.25 9.28 0.71
C ASN A 53 6.28 8.44 -0.04
N HIS A 54 6.99 7.52 0.63
CA HIS A 54 7.92 6.62 -0.05
C HIS A 54 7.16 5.62 -0.93
N LEU A 55 6.06 5.05 -0.44
CA LEU A 55 5.20 4.16 -1.22
C LEU A 55 4.68 4.82 -2.50
N LYS A 56 4.13 6.05 -2.40
CA LYS A 56 3.68 6.81 -3.57
C LYS A 56 4.80 7.05 -4.58
N LYS A 57 6.00 7.40 -4.13
CA LYS A 57 7.17 7.57 -5.00
C LYS A 57 7.53 6.27 -5.70
N ALA A 58 7.55 5.15 -5.00
CA ALA A 58 7.85 3.84 -5.57
C ALA A 58 6.83 3.44 -6.66
N ILE A 59 5.53 3.63 -6.39
CA ILE A 59 4.45 3.39 -7.36
C ILE A 59 4.61 4.25 -8.61
N LEU A 60 4.90 5.56 -8.44
CA LEU A 60 5.05 6.48 -9.58
C LEU A 60 6.30 6.19 -10.42
N LYS A 61 7.42 5.80 -9.80
CA LYS A 61 8.64 5.39 -10.50
C LYS A 61 8.46 4.13 -11.35
N SER A 62 7.54 3.26 -10.95
CA SER A 62 7.31 1.95 -11.58
C SER A 62 6.00 1.86 -12.37
N LYS A 63 5.33 2.99 -12.63
CA LYS A 63 4.00 3.05 -13.25
C LYS A 63 3.92 2.41 -14.65
N ASP A 64 5.02 2.49 -15.40
CA ASP A 64 5.13 2.01 -16.79
C ASP A 64 5.54 0.52 -16.86
N LEU A 65 5.78 -0.10 -15.71
CA LEU A 65 6.08 -1.53 -15.62
C LEU A 65 4.79 -2.37 -15.65
N LYS A 66 4.96 -3.67 -15.92
CA LYS A 66 3.89 -4.66 -15.68
C LYS A 66 3.57 -4.68 -14.19
N ILE A 67 2.32 -4.94 -13.83
CA ILE A 67 1.85 -4.82 -12.44
C ILE A 67 2.64 -5.68 -11.44
N ASN A 68 3.04 -6.89 -11.84
CA ASN A 68 3.90 -7.74 -11.01
C ASN A 68 5.28 -7.10 -10.78
N LYS A 69 5.83 -6.41 -11.78
CA LYS A 69 7.09 -5.67 -11.67
C LYS A 69 6.96 -4.39 -10.87
N THR A 70 5.78 -3.74 -10.88
CA THR A 70 5.46 -2.66 -9.95
C THR A 70 5.48 -3.16 -8.50
N VAL A 71 4.87 -4.31 -8.21
CA VAL A 71 4.88 -4.91 -6.85
C VAL A 71 6.31 -5.29 -6.43
N ASP A 72 7.06 -6.00 -7.29
CA ASP A 72 8.46 -6.36 -7.05
C ASP A 72 9.29 -5.10 -6.70
N PHE A 73 9.13 -4.02 -7.49
CA PHE A 73 9.85 -2.77 -7.30
C PHE A 73 9.51 -2.07 -5.97
N ILE A 74 8.25 -2.11 -5.53
CA ILE A 74 7.85 -1.56 -4.22
C ILE A 74 8.52 -2.32 -3.08
N ILE A 75 8.58 -3.66 -3.18
CA ILE A 75 9.25 -4.52 -2.21
C ILE A 75 10.76 -4.23 -2.18
N GLU A 76 11.39 -4.03 -3.34
CA GLU A 76 12.79 -3.63 -3.44
C GLU A 76 13.07 -2.29 -2.76
N GLU A 77 12.26 -1.26 -3.01
CA GLU A 77 12.40 0.06 -2.36
C GLU A 77 12.21 -0.05 -0.84
N LEU A 78 11.25 -0.87 -0.38
CA LEU A 78 11.03 -1.13 1.04
C LEU A 78 12.23 -1.83 1.70
N ASN A 79 12.77 -2.85 1.04
CA ASN A 79 13.97 -3.55 1.50
C ASN A 79 15.19 -2.63 1.54
N SER A 80 15.36 -1.80 0.52
CA SER A 80 16.43 -0.81 0.48
C SER A 80 16.29 0.25 1.57
N PHE A 81 15.07 0.60 1.95
CA PHE A 81 14.81 1.56 3.02
C PHE A 81 15.07 0.96 4.40
N LYS A 82 14.52 -0.24 4.69
CA LYS A 82 14.69 -0.89 5.99
C LYS A 82 16.14 -1.33 6.23
N LYS A 83 16.86 -1.70 5.16
CA LYS A 83 18.20 -2.31 5.21
C LYS A 83 18.20 -3.57 6.09
N GLU A 84 19.06 -3.58 7.10
CA GLU A 84 19.22 -4.64 8.10
C GLU A 84 18.09 -4.66 9.13
N ALA A 85 17.21 -3.65 9.18
CA ALA A 85 16.08 -3.66 10.10
C ALA A 85 15.13 -4.83 9.77
N GLU A 86 14.67 -5.53 10.80
CA GLU A 86 13.68 -6.60 10.66
C GLU A 86 12.31 -6.03 10.28
N TYR A 87 11.46 -6.90 9.71
CA TYR A 87 10.07 -6.53 9.47
C TYR A 87 9.36 -6.36 10.81
N ALA A 88 8.71 -5.23 11.00
CA ALA A 88 8.01 -4.91 12.25
C ALA A 88 6.64 -5.60 12.35
N ASP A 89 6.02 -5.91 11.20
CA ASP A 89 4.69 -6.51 11.09
C ASP A 89 4.56 -7.31 9.77
N ASP A 90 3.45 -8.04 9.62
CA ASP A 90 3.11 -8.75 8.39
C ASP A 90 2.82 -7.79 7.22
N ILE A 91 3.37 -8.12 6.06
CA ILE A 91 3.25 -7.28 4.86
C ILE A 91 2.44 -8.00 3.79
N ALA A 92 1.38 -7.33 3.33
CA ALA A 92 0.64 -7.73 2.14
C ALA A 92 0.56 -6.58 1.12
N LEU A 93 0.85 -6.91 -0.13
CA LEU A 93 0.70 -6.01 -1.28
C LEU A 93 -0.11 -6.71 -2.36
N LEU A 94 -1.11 -6.02 -2.90
CA LEU A 94 -1.94 -6.49 -4.00
C LEU A 94 -1.94 -5.44 -5.11
N GLY A 95 -1.52 -5.85 -6.31
CA GLY A 95 -1.54 -5.02 -7.50
C GLY A 95 -2.51 -5.56 -8.56
N LEU A 96 -3.36 -4.69 -9.10
CA LEU A 96 -4.25 -4.97 -10.22
C LEU A 96 -4.01 -3.98 -11.36
N ARG A 97 -4.05 -4.46 -12.61
CA ARG A 97 -4.03 -3.63 -13.83
C ARG A 97 -5.35 -3.83 -14.56
N PHE A 98 -6.05 -2.73 -14.81
CA PHE A 98 -7.24 -2.69 -15.63
C PHE A 98 -6.82 -2.51 -17.08
N LYS A 99 -7.38 -3.33 -17.96
CA LYS A 99 -7.15 -3.33 -19.42
C LYS A 99 -8.47 -3.17 -20.13
#